data_AF-A0A2W0BEW4-F1
#
_entry.id   AF-A0A2W0BEW4-F1
#
_cell.length_a   1.000
_cell.length_b   1.000
_cell.length_c   1.000
_cell.angle_alpha   90.00
_cell.angle_beta   90.00
_cell.angle_gamma   90.00
#
_symmetry.space_group_name_H-M   'P 1'
#
loop_
_entity.id
_entity.type
_entity.pdbx_description
1 polymer ?
#
loop_
_entity_poly.entity_id
_entity_poly.type
_entity_poly.pdbx_seq_one_letter_code
_entity_poly.pdbx_strand_id
1 'polypeptide(L)'
;MGFLPGWLIFAAIALVFWGITGVTQKLSTNNISSELSFIWFAYAMIAISVVLALTVPMRYHVRPLIFWLAVAGGTLNGLGALTSFTALESGGKASIVISLISLYPLVTVALAVTVMHERLTIMQAFGIVLAIIAAILLSLEPS
;
A
#
# COMPACT_ATOMS: atom_id res chain seq x y z
N MET A 1 7.57 11.58 28.87
CA MET A 1 7.77 11.11 27.48
C MET A 1 6.63 10.15 27.18
N GLY A 2 5.65 10.57 26.38
CA GLY A 2 4.50 9.73 26.07
C GLY A 2 4.94 8.56 25.20
N PHE A 3 4.63 7.33 25.61
CA PHE A 3 4.83 6.16 24.78
C PHE A 3 4.05 6.34 23.47
N LEU A 4 4.70 6.06 22.34
CA LEU A 4 4.01 6.06 21.04
C LEU A 4 2.85 5.06 21.10
N PRO A 5 1.64 5.44 20.66
CA PRO A 5 0.49 4.54 20.70
C PRO A 5 0.77 3.33 19.80
N GLY A 6 0.38 2.13 20.25
CA GLY A 6 0.77 0.87 19.60
C GLY A 6 0.41 0.76 18.11
N TRP A 7 -0.67 1.41 17.67
CA TRP A 7 -1.06 1.46 16.25
C TRP A 7 0.01 2.12 15.36
N LEU A 8 0.78 3.07 15.90
CA LEU A 8 1.83 3.76 15.15
C LEU A 8 3.02 2.84 14.88
N ILE A 9 3.31 1.91 15.80
CA ILE A 9 4.36 0.91 15.62
C ILE A 9 3.99 -0.03 14.47
N PHE A 10 2.75 -0.52 14.45
CA PHE A 10 2.27 -1.37 13.34
C PHE A 10 2.29 -0.63 12.00
N ALA A 11 1.92 0.66 11.97
CA ALA A 11 2.02 1.47 10.77
C ALA A 11 3.47 1.65 10.29
N ALA A 12 4.42 1.86 11.20
CA ALA A 12 5.84 1.97 10.87
C ALA A 12 6.40 0.64 10.32
N ILE A 13 6.03 -0.50 10.90
CA ILE A 13 6.40 -1.82 10.39
C ILE A 13 5.83 -2.03 8.98
N ALA A 14 4.55 -1.68 8.77
CA ALA A 14 3.93 -1.77 7.45
C ALA A 14 4.65 -0.89 6.41
N LEU A 15 5.06 0.33 6.78
CA LEU A 15 5.84 1.22 5.93
C LEU A 15 7.16 0.58 5.49
N VAL A 16 7.87 -0.09 6.40
CA VAL A 16 9.11 -0.81 6.06
C VAL A 16 8.84 -1.95 5.09
N PHE A 17 7.82 -2.76 5.34
CA PHE A 17 7.48 -3.88 4.44
C PHE A 17 7.06 -3.41 3.05
N TRP A 18 6.24 -2.34 2.94
CA TRP A 18 5.86 -1.78 1.65
C TRP A 18 7.04 -1.13 0.92
N GLY A 19 7.94 -0.46 1.64
CA GLY A 19 9.18 0.06 1.06
C GLY A 19 10.08 -1.02 0.47
N ILE A 20 10.31 -2.11 1.21
CA ILE A 20 11.08 -3.28 0.73
C ILE A 20 10.37 -3.92 -0.46
N THR A 21 9.03 -4.03 -0.39
CA THR A 21 8.22 -4.61 -1.46
C THR A 21 8.52 -3.94 -2.79
N GLY A 22 8.53 -2.60 -2.86
CA GLY A 22 8.83 -1.89 -4.10
C GLY A 22 10.17 -2.26 -4.76
N VAL A 23 11.23 -2.46 -3.97
CA VAL A 23 12.54 -2.93 -4.48
C VAL A 23 12.44 -4.36 -4.99
N THR A 24 11.80 -5.24 -4.22
CA THR A 24 11.62 -6.64 -4.64
C THR A 24 10.76 -6.77 -5.89
N GLN A 25 9.73 -5.92 -6.05
CA GLN A 25 8.90 -5.88 -7.25
C GLN A 25 9.74 -5.50 -8.47
N LYS A 26 10.61 -4.48 -8.36
CA LYS A 26 11.50 -4.11 -9.47
C LYS A 26 12.46 -5.24 -9.83
N LEU A 27 13.06 -5.87 -8.83
CA LEU A 27 14.00 -6.98 -9.04
C LEU A 27 13.32 -8.18 -9.70
N SER A 28 12.07 -8.49 -9.34
CA SER A 28 11.31 -9.56 -9.99
C SER A 28 10.98 -9.19 -11.43
N THR A 29 10.43 -8.00 -11.68
CA THR A 29 10.01 -7.57 -13.03
C THR A 29 11.17 -7.34 -14.00
N ASN A 30 12.40 -7.23 -13.51
CA ASN A 30 13.58 -7.19 -14.37
C ASN A 30 13.90 -8.57 -15.00
N ASN A 31 13.41 -9.66 -14.43
CA ASN A 31 13.76 -11.02 -14.84
C ASN A 31 12.55 -11.83 -15.33
N ILE A 32 11.34 -11.47 -14.89
CA ILE A 32 10.09 -12.15 -15.26
C ILE A 32 9.00 -11.11 -15.54
N SER A 33 7.94 -11.52 -16.24
CA SER A 33 6.85 -10.61 -16.55
C SER A 33 6.06 -10.16 -15.32
N SER A 34 5.33 -9.05 -15.44
CA SER A 34 4.47 -8.55 -14.36
C SER A 34 3.37 -9.53 -14.00
N GLU A 35 2.80 -10.24 -14.98
CA GLU A 35 1.76 -11.23 -14.73
C GLU A 35 2.30 -12.39 -13.90
N LEU A 36 3.50 -12.89 -14.22
CA LEU A 36 4.12 -13.97 -13.46
C LEU A 36 4.53 -13.50 -12.05
N SER A 37 5.06 -12.27 -11.93
CA SER A 37 5.34 -11.65 -10.62
C SER A 37 4.07 -11.55 -9.77
N PHE A 38 2.96 -11.15 -10.39
CA PHE A 38 1.66 -11.04 -9.73
C PHE A 38 1.10 -12.41 -9.31
N ILE A 39 1.25 -13.44 -10.13
CA ILE A 39 0.87 -14.82 -9.77
C ILE A 39 1.63 -15.28 -8.52
N TRP A 40 2.95 -15.04 -8.44
CA TRP A 40 3.74 -15.39 -7.26
C TRP A 40 3.33 -14.58 -6.03
N PHE A 41 3.02 -13.30 -6.20
CA PHE A 41 2.43 -12.47 -5.14
C PHE A 41 1.10 -13.05 -4.65
N ALA A 42 0.21 -13.47 -5.55
CA ALA A 42 -1.06 -14.08 -5.18
C ALA A 42 -0.87 -15.40 -4.40
N TYR A 43 0.08 -16.25 -4.82
CA TYR A 43 0.43 -17.46 -4.08
C TYR A 43 0.90 -17.15 -2.65
N ALA A 44 1.73 -16.12 -2.46
CA ALA A 44 2.17 -15.70 -1.13
C ALA A 44 0.99 -15.23 -0.26
N MET A 45 0.05 -14.47 -0.82
CA MET A 45 -1.16 -14.03 -0.10
C MET A 45 -2.07 -15.19 0.29
N ILE A 46 -2.23 -16.18 -0.59
CA ILE A 46 -2.98 -17.41 -0.29
C ILE A 46 -2.29 -18.18 0.84
N ALA A 47 -0.97 -18.36 0.78
CA ALA A 47 -0.21 -19.06 1.82
C ALA A 47 -0.37 -18.39 3.20
N ILE A 48 -0.24 -17.07 3.27
CA ILE A 48 -0.48 -16.30 4.51
C ILE A 48 -1.92 -16.50 5.00
N SER A 49 -2.90 -16.45 4.09
CA SER A 49 -4.32 -16.63 4.43
C SER A 49 -4.61 -18.02 4.98
N VAL A 50 -4.01 -19.07 4.41
CA VAL A 50 -4.13 -20.45 4.90
C VAL A 50 -3.53 -20.59 6.29
N VAL A 51 -2.33 -20.05 6.52
CA VAL A 51 -1.69 -20.08 7.86
C VAL A 51 -2.57 -19.39 8.90
N LEU A 52 -3.15 -18.23 8.58
CA LEU A 52 -4.06 -17.53 9.49
C LEU A 52 -5.34 -18.33 9.75
N ALA A 53 -5.94 -18.93 8.72
CA ALA A 53 -7.15 -19.75 8.87
C ALA A 53 -6.92 -20.98 9.78
N LEU A 54 -5.70 -21.52 9.81
CA LEU A 54 -5.33 -22.66 10.66
C LEU A 54 -4.92 -22.28 12.08
N THR A 55 -4.41 -21.07 12.29
CA THR A 55 -3.80 -20.65 13.57
C THR A 55 -4.70 -19.73 14.40
N VAL A 56 -5.65 -19.04 13.78
CA VAL A 56 -6.49 -18.05 14.44
C VAL A 56 -7.93 -18.57 14.54
N PRO A 57 -8.57 -18.50 15.72
CA PRO A 57 -9.98 -18.83 15.85
C PRO A 57 -10.84 -17.81 15.10
N MET A 58 -11.34 -18.20 13.93
CA MET A 58 -12.11 -17.33 13.05
C MET A 58 -13.58 -17.26 13.47
N ARG A 59 -14.13 -16.04 13.51
CA ARG A 59 -15.58 -15.79 13.65
C ARG A 59 -16.18 -15.51 12.29
N TYR A 60 -16.81 -16.51 11.69
CA TYR A 60 -17.36 -16.43 10.33
C TYR A 60 -18.68 -15.65 10.24
N HIS A 61 -19.27 -15.24 11.35
CA HIS A 61 -20.53 -14.49 11.36
C HIS A 61 -20.26 -13.01 11.10
N VAL A 62 -20.14 -12.64 9.81
CA VAL A 62 -19.92 -11.28 9.35
C VAL A 62 -21.12 -10.77 8.54
N ARG A 63 -21.43 -9.48 8.67
CA ARG A 63 -22.46 -8.85 7.85
C ARG A 63 -22.04 -8.85 6.37
N PRO A 64 -22.93 -9.14 5.41
CA PRO A 64 -22.59 -9.18 3.98
C PRO A 64 -21.89 -7.91 3.47
N LEU A 65 -22.30 -6.74 3.94
CA LEU A 65 -21.67 -5.47 3.58
C LEU A 65 -20.19 -5.41 3.97
N ILE A 66 -19.85 -5.85 5.19
CA ILE A 66 -18.47 -5.81 5.68
C ILE A 66 -17.60 -6.80 4.91
N PHE A 67 -18.16 -7.98 4.60
CA PHE A 67 -17.49 -8.95 3.73
C PHE A 67 -17.16 -8.34 2.36
N TRP A 68 -18.13 -7.70 1.70
CA TRP A 68 -17.90 -7.08 0.40
C TRP A 68 -16.93 -5.89 0.44
N LEU A 69 -16.92 -5.10 1.53
CA LEU A 69 -15.92 -4.05 1.73
C LEU A 69 -14.50 -4.63 1.86
N ALA A 70 -14.34 -5.74 2.58
CA ALA A 70 -13.05 -6.42 2.70
C ALA A 70 -12.59 -7.02 1.36
N VAL A 71 -13.51 -7.63 0.60
CA VAL A 71 -13.24 -8.14 -0.76
C VAL A 71 -12.82 -7.00 -1.67
N ALA A 72 -13.56 -5.89 -1.70
CA ALA A 72 -13.24 -4.73 -2.52
C ALA A 72 -11.85 -4.15 -2.17
N GLY A 73 -11.53 -4.03 -0.87
CA GLY A 73 -10.21 -3.59 -0.42
C GLY A 73 -9.09 -4.51 -0.89
N GLY A 74 -9.27 -5.83 -0.77
CA GLY A 74 -8.32 -6.82 -1.26
C GLY A 74 -8.14 -6.77 -2.78
N THR A 75 -9.24 -6.64 -3.53
CA THR A 75 -9.21 -6.50 -5.00
C THR A 75 -8.47 -5.24 -5.42
N LEU A 76 -8.75 -4.09 -4.80
CA LEU A 76 -8.06 -2.83 -5.09
C LEU A 76 -6.55 -2.93 -4.78
N ASN A 77 -6.19 -3.58 -3.67
CA ASN A 77 -4.78 -3.82 -3.33
C ASN A 77 -4.08 -4.73 -4.37
N GLY A 78 -4.75 -5.80 -4.79
CA GLY A 78 -4.24 -6.69 -5.83
C GLY A 78 -4.06 -5.97 -7.17
N LEU A 79 -5.06 -5.20 -7.61
CA LEU A 79 -4.96 -4.40 -8.82
C LEU A 79 -3.85 -3.34 -8.73
N GLY A 80 -3.70 -2.69 -7.57
CA GLY A 80 -2.60 -1.76 -7.30
C GLY A 80 -1.22 -2.44 -7.37
N ALA A 81 -1.10 -3.65 -6.83
CA ALA A 81 0.14 -4.42 -6.94
C ALA A 81 0.44 -4.80 -8.41
N LEU A 82 -0.56 -5.26 -9.16
CA LEU A 82 -0.41 -5.60 -10.58
C LEU A 82 0.04 -4.39 -11.41
N THR A 83 -0.63 -3.24 -11.27
CA THR A 83 -0.25 -2.02 -12.01
C THR A 83 1.12 -1.48 -11.57
N SER A 84 1.49 -1.65 -10.29
CA SER A 84 2.85 -1.37 -9.81
C SER A 84 3.89 -2.23 -10.52
N PHE A 85 3.67 -3.56 -10.60
CA PHE A 85 4.56 -4.45 -11.35
C PHE A 85 4.67 -4.00 -12.81
N THR A 86 3.55 -3.72 -13.48
CA THR A 86 3.55 -3.28 -14.89
C THR A 86 4.32 -1.99 -15.09
N ALA A 87 4.18 -1.01 -14.18
CA ALA A 87 4.93 0.24 -14.25
C ALA A 87 6.45 0.03 -14.10
N LEU A 88 6.86 -0.90 -13.23
CA LEU A 88 8.26 -1.26 -13.01
C LEU A 88 8.84 -2.07 -14.18
N GLU A 89 8.06 -3.00 -14.75
CA GLU A 89 8.42 -3.77 -15.93
C GLU A 89 8.57 -2.86 -17.17
N SER A 90 7.72 -1.85 -17.32
CA SER A 90 7.74 -0.88 -18.43
C SER A 90 8.98 0.04 -18.46
N GLY A 91 10.00 -0.25 -17.64
CA GLY A 91 11.25 0.51 -17.56
C GLY A 91 11.28 1.54 -16.43
N GLY A 92 10.19 1.70 -15.67
CA GLY A 92 10.14 2.64 -14.54
C GLY A 92 11.20 2.35 -13.49
N LYS A 93 11.95 3.36 -13.07
CA LYS A 93 12.90 3.24 -11.94
C LYS A 93 12.12 3.03 -10.65
N ALA A 94 12.55 2.09 -9.81
CA ALA A 94 11.88 1.80 -8.54
C ALA A 94 11.76 3.05 -7.66
N SER A 95 12.81 3.87 -7.60
CA SER A 95 12.81 5.13 -6.85
C SER A 95 11.71 6.10 -7.29
N ILE A 96 11.34 6.13 -8.57
CA ILE A 96 10.32 7.04 -9.09
C ILE A 96 8.93 6.43 -8.94
N VAL A 97 8.76 5.20 -9.44
CA VAL A 97 7.45 4.53 -9.44
C VAL A 97 6.94 4.35 -8.00
N ILE A 98 7.80 3.88 -7.09
CA ILE A 98 7.40 3.65 -5.70
C ILE A 98 7.18 4.98 -4.96
N SER A 99 7.96 6.03 -5.25
CA SER A 99 7.72 7.36 -4.67
C SER A 99 6.39 7.94 -5.12
N LEU A 100 6.05 7.79 -6.41
CA LEU A 100 4.77 8.24 -6.95
C LEU A 100 3.61 7.44 -6.36
N ILE A 101 3.73 6.11 -6.25
CA ILE A 101 2.72 5.27 -5.61
C ILE A 101 2.56 5.64 -4.13
N SER A 102 3.66 5.98 -3.43
CA SER A 102 3.65 6.37 -2.02
C SER A 102 2.85 7.66 -1.74
N LEU A 103 2.37 8.35 -2.78
CA LEU A 103 1.41 9.44 -2.67
C LEU A 103 -0.05 8.99 -2.51
N TYR A 104 -0.34 7.69 -2.57
CA TYR A 104 -1.69 7.17 -2.32
C TYR A 104 -2.33 7.66 -1.01
N PRO A 105 -1.62 7.95 0.11
CA PRO A 105 -2.24 8.49 1.31
C PRO A 105 -2.97 9.81 1.06
N LEU A 106 -2.57 10.59 0.06
CA LEU A 106 -3.29 11.81 -0.33
C LEU A 106 -4.67 11.50 -0.88
N VAL A 107 -4.77 10.47 -1.72
CA VAL A 107 -6.05 9.98 -2.24
C VAL A 107 -6.89 9.44 -1.09
N THR A 108 -6.30 8.68 -0.17
CA THR A 108 -6.98 8.19 1.03
C THR A 108 -7.51 9.34 1.89
N VAL A 109 -6.72 10.38 2.12
CA VAL A 109 -7.16 11.55 2.88
C VAL A 109 -8.28 12.30 2.15
N ALA A 110 -8.16 12.50 0.84
CA ALA A 110 -9.22 13.14 0.06
C ALA A 110 -10.54 12.36 0.16
N LEU A 111 -10.48 11.02 0.10
CA LEU A 111 -11.64 10.15 0.31
C LEU A 111 -12.15 10.19 1.76
N ALA A 112 -11.27 10.24 2.76
CA ALA A 112 -11.68 10.34 4.16
C ALA A 112 -12.43 11.66 4.43
N VAL A 113 -11.95 12.78 3.87
CA VAL A 113 -12.62 14.08 3.98
C VAL A 113 -13.95 14.10 3.22
N THR A 114 -14.00 13.55 2.01
CA THR A 114 -15.19 13.66 1.14
C THR A 114 -16.26 12.61 1.43
N VAL A 115 -15.87 11.36 1.69
CA VAL A 115 -16.79 10.23 1.90
C VAL A 115 -17.08 10.04 3.39
N MET A 116 -16.06 10.09 4.23
CA MET A 116 -16.19 9.86 5.68
C MET A 116 -16.47 11.15 6.46
N HIS A 117 -16.44 12.30 5.78
CA HIS A 117 -16.69 13.64 6.36
C HIS A 117 -15.75 13.95 7.53
N GLU A 118 -14.52 13.41 7.50
CA GLU A 118 -13.52 13.66 8.52
C GLU A 118 -13.04 15.12 8.47
N ARG A 119 -12.89 15.74 9.64
CA ARG A 119 -12.33 17.09 9.77
C ARG A 119 -10.83 17.00 9.97
N LEU A 120 -10.08 17.50 9.00
CA LEU A 120 -8.63 17.65 9.12
C LEU A 120 -8.30 18.82 10.06
N THR A 121 -7.37 18.57 10.97
CA THR A 121 -6.73 19.64 11.73
C THR A 121 -5.76 20.41 10.84
N ILE A 122 -5.47 21.67 11.19
CA ILE A 122 -4.50 22.50 10.48
C ILE A 122 -3.12 21.81 10.40
N MET A 123 -2.71 21.13 11.48
CA MET A 123 -1.43 20.41 11.52
C MET A 123 -1.40 19.21 10.57
N GLN A 124 -2.51 18.47 10.42
CA GLN A 124 -2.61 17.40 9.44
C GLN A 124 -2.56 17.94 8.00
N ALA A 125 -3.22 19.06 7.73
CA ALA A 125 -3.15 19.73 6.43
C ALA A 125 -1.70 20.14 6.08
N PHE A 126 -0.97 20.72 7.03
CA PHE A 126 0.46 21.02 6.85
C PHE A 126 1.29 19.76 6.58
N GLY A 127 1.05 18.67 7.33
CA GLY A 127 1.73 17.39 7.10
C GLY A 127 1.49 16.82 5.70
N ILE A 128 0.25 16.92 5.20
CA ILE A 128 -0.13 16.50 3.85
C ILE A 128 0.63 17.31 2.80
N VAL A 129 0.66 18.64 2.94
CA VAL A 129 1.39 19.53 2.01
C VAL A 129 2.89 19.20 2.02
N LEU A 130 3.49 19.00 3.19
CA LEU A 130 4.90 18.62 3.30
C LEU A 130 5.18 17.24 2.66
N ALA A 131 4.29 16.27 2.85
CA ALA A 131 4.42 14.95 2.22
C ALA A 131 4.35 15.03 0.69
N ILE A 132 3.45 15.86 0.14
CA ILE A 132 3.38 16.14 -1.30
C ILE A 132 4.71 16.71 -1.80
N ILE A 133 5.22 17.75 -1.13
CA ILE A 133 6.48 18.40 -1.52
C ILE A 133 7.63 17.40 -1.48
N ALA A 134 7.75 16.62 -0.40
CA ALA A 134 8.80 15.61 -0.26
C ALA A 134 8.75 14.58 -1.39
N ALA A 135 7.56 14.08 -1.74
CA ALA A 135 7.41 13.10 -2.81
C ALA A 135 7.72 13.69 -4.20
N ILE A 136 7.32 14.93 -4.47
CA ILE A 136 7.70 15.63 -5.71
C ILE A 136 9.23 15.73 -5.79
N LEU A 137 9.88 16.21 -4.73
CA LEU A 137 11.33 16.36 -4.68
C LEU A 137 12.07 15.03 -4.86
N LEU A 138 11.59 13.94 -4.23
CA LEU A 138 12.14 12.60 -4.41
C LEU A 138 11.94 12.04 -5.82
N SER A 139 10.92 12.53 -6.54
CA SER A 139 10.61 12.13 -7.91
C SER A 139 11.36 12.95 -8.96
N LEU A 140 12.03 14.05 -8.58
CA LEU A 140 12.87 14.82 -9.48
C LEU A 140 14.19 14.05 -9.70
N GLU A 141 14.50 13.72 -10.95
CA GLU A 141 15.81 13.18 -11.31
C GLU A 141 16.86 14.30 -11.38
N PRO A 142 18.10 14.06 -10.91
CA PRO A 142 19.25 14.81 -11.41
C PRO A 142 19.48 14.36 -12.86
N SER A 143 19.25 15.28 -13.81
CA SER A 143 19.63 15.15 -15.22
C SER A 143 21.14 15.01 -15.39
#